data_AF-A0A0C3CLV8-F1
#
_entry.id   AF-A0A0C3CLV8-F1
#
_cell.length_a   1.000
_cell.length_b   1.000
_cell.length_c   1.000
_cell.angle_alpha   90.00
_cell.angle_beta   90.00
_cell.angle_gamma   90.00
#
_symmetry.space_group_name_H-M   'P 1'
#
loop_
_entity.id
_entity.type
_entity.pdbx_description
1 polymer ?
#
loop_
_entity_poly.entity_id
_entity_poly.type
_entity_poly.pdbx_seq_one_letter_code
_entity_poly.pdbx_strand_id
1 'polypeptide(L)'
;MSTTSTALQRKRDTIDKQARGISQTFHKDVLAILSDKSTIDEAELDTILAYLKAVALVSNTNTYKAMKEAALKPRHCLRCHGSFTEDDNGPRACVIPHVFDGEDYRRSAGGITYISRCCGEGATVFEDPPGNGVYEDFDQLGKCFVGRHTTQEWDVILHVTVSTSFTASLKAANVLKSSSGKMMTLFSM
;
A
#
# COMPACT_ATOMS: atom_id res chain seq x y z
N MET A 1 -43.43 -0.06 -13.66
CA MET A 1 -43.08 -0.62 -12.34
C MET A 1 -42.00 -1.69 -12.54
N SER A 2 -40.86 -1.56 -11.85
CA SER A 2 -39.61 -2.29 -12.12
C SER A 2 -39.50 -3.60 -11.32
N THR A 3 -40.29 -4.62 -11.69
CA THR A 3 -40.28 -5.93 -11.01
C THR A 3 -39.12 -6.83 -11.46
N THR A 4 -38.59 -6.62 -12.67
CA THR A 4 -37.46 -7.38 -13.21
C THR A 4 -36.15 -7.09 -12.46
N SER A 5 -36.04 -5.92 -11.82
CA SER A 5 -34.84 -5.50 -11.08
C SER A 5 -34.63 -6.27 -9.78
N THR A 6 -35.71 -6.55 -9.03
CA THR A 6 -35.62 -7.20 -7.71
C THR A 6 -35.29 -8.70 -7.80
N ALA A 7 -35.82 -9.42 -8.80
CA ALA A 7 -35.52 -10.85 -8.99
C ALA A 7 -34.05 -11.07 -9.39
N LEU A 8 -33.53 -10.25 -10.31
CA LEU A 8 -32.14 -10.31 -10.73
C LEU A 8 -31.20 -9.98 -9.56
N GLN A 9 -31.54 -8.99 -8.74
CA GLN A 9 -30.74 -8.63 -7.57
C GLN A 9 -30.66 -9.78 -6.57
N ARG A 10 -31.79 -10.42 -6.22
CA ARG A 10 -31.79 -11.60 -5.34
C ARG A 10 -30.91 -12.73 -5.87
N LYS A 11 -30.93 -12.97 -7.19
CA LYS A 11 -30.07 -13.97 -7.82
C LYS A 11 -28.59 -13.60 -7.68
N ARG A 12 -28.23 -12.34 -7.86
CA ARG A 12 -26.86 -11.84 -7.64
C ARG A 12 -26.42 -12.01 -6.19
N ASP A 13 -27.25 -11.62 -5.23
CA ASP A 13 -26.94 -11.72 -3.81
C ASP A 13 -26.74 -13.18 -3.38
N THR A 14 -27.55 -14.09 -3.95
CA THR A 14 -27.41 -15.54 -3.73
C THR A 14 -26.07 -16.06 -4.26
N ILE A 15 -25.70 -15.67 -5.48
CA ILE A 15 -24.41 -16.06 -6.09
C ILE A 15 -23.23 -15.46 -5.30
N ASP A 16 -23.31 -14.19 -4.89
CA ASP A 16 -22.27 -13.54 -4.09
C ASP A 16 -22.05 -14.26 -2.75
N LYS A 17 -23.15 -14.60 -2.06
CA LYS A 17 -23.09 -15.37 -0.81
C LYS A 17 -22.44 -16.74 -1.01
N GLN A 18 -22.80 -17.45 -2.08
CA GLN A 18 -22.18 -18.75 -2.39
C GLN A 18 -20.69 -18.60 -2.72
N ALA A 19 -20.33 -17.61 -3.54
CA ALA A 19 -18.95 -17.35 -3.93
C ALA A 19 -18.05 -17.04 -2.72
N ARG A 20 -18.55 -16.28 -1.74
CA ARG A 20 -17.82 -16.00 -0.49
C ARG A 20 -17.57 -17.23 0.39
N GLY A 21 -18.34 -18.30 0.20
CA GLY A 21 -18.14 -19.57 0.89
C GLY A 21 -17.02 -20.44 0.29
N ILE A 22 -16.54 -20.11 -0.92
CA ILE A 22 -15.46 -20.84 -1.58
C ILE A 22 -14.13 -20.37 -0.99
N SER A 23 -13.27 -21.31 -0.60
CA SER A 23 -11.92 -20.98 -0.10
C SER A 23 -11.12 -20.21 -1.15
N GLN A 24 -10.35 -19.20 -0.73
CA GLN A 24 -9.41 -18.50 -1.60
C GLN A 24 -8.32 -19.43 -2.17
N THR A 25 -8.06 -20.56 -1.51
CA THR A 25 -7.11 -21.58 -1.96
C THR A 25 -7.72 -22.62 -2.88
N PHE A 26 -9.04 -22.63 -3.07
CA PHE A 26 -9.75 -23.73 -3.73
C PHE A 26 -9.19 -24.08 -5.11
N HIS A 27 -8.84 -23.07 -5.92
CA HIS A 27 -8.22 -23.31 -7.22
C HIS A 27 -6.86 -24.02 -7.12
N LYS A 28 -6.04 -23.66 -6.11
CA LYS A 28 -4.76 -24.33 -5.85
C LYS A 28 -4.98 -25.77 -5.39
N ASP A 29 -6.00 -26.00 -4.58
CA ASP A 29 -6.36 -27.33 -4.09
C ASP A 29 -6.79 -28.24 -5.27
N VAL A 30 -7.57 -27.71 -6.23
CA VAL A 30 -7.91 -28.42 -7.48
C VAL A 30 -6.66 -28.75 -8.30
N LEU A 31 -5.72 -27.80 -8.44
CA LEU A 31 -4.47 -28.06 -9.16
C LEU A 31 -3.59 -29.11 -8.45
N ALA A 32 -3.59 -29.10 -7.11
CA ALA A 32 -2.86 -30.09 -6.32
C ALA A 32 -3.46 -31.49 -6.50
N ILE A 33 -4.79 -31.62 -6.47
CA ILE A 33 -5.49 -32.88 -6.74
C ILE A 33 -5.13 -33.39 -8.15
N LEU A 34 -5.22 -32.53 -9.18
CA LEU A 34 -4.86 -32.92 -10.55
C LEU A 34 -3.38 -33.27 -10.74
N SER A 35 -2.50 -32.72 -9.90
CA SER A 35 -1.05 -32.99 -9.95
C SER A 35 -0.68 -34.27 -9.21
N ASP A 36 -1.48 -34.65 -8.22
CA ASP A 36 -1.37 -35.92 -7.54
C ASP A 36 -1.85 -37.04 -8.46
N LYS A 37 -1.03 -38.07 -8.65
CA LYS A 37 -1.34 -39.22 -9.50
C LYS A 37 -2.18 -40.29 -8.78
N SER A 38 -2.69 -39.96 -7.60
CA SER A 38 -3.60 -40.81 -6.84
C SER A 38 -4.91 -41.05 -7.62
N THR A 39 -5.64 -42.08 -7.22
CA THR A 39 -6.83 -42.58 -7.92
C THR A 39 -8.02 -41.64 -7.72
N ILE A 40 -8.07 -40.56 -8.50
CA ILE A 40 -9.27 -39.75 -8.71
C ILE A 40 -10.28 -40.62 -9.46
N ASP A 41 -11.50 -40.72 -8.97
CA ASP A 41 -12.54 -41.47 -9.69
C ASP A 41 -13.15 -40.65 -10.86
N GLU A 42 -13.89 -41.32 -11.73
CA GLU A 42 -14.46 -40.68 -12.93
C GLU A 42 -15.46 -39.56 -12.57
N ALA A 43 -16.22 -39.70 -11.48
CA ALA A 43 -17.20 -38.71 -11.07
C ALA A 43 -16.56 -37.46 -10.47
N GLU A 44 -15.47 -37.62 -9.71
CA GLU A 44 -14.63 -36.54 -9.23
C GLU A 44 -13.98 -35.78 -10.39
N LEU A 45 -13.47 -36.51 -11.38
CA LEU A 45 -12.89 -35.93 -12.59
C LEU A 45 -13.92 -35.11 -13.39
N ASP A 46 -15.13 -35.63 -13.56
CA ASP A 46 -16.23 -34.90 -14.21
C ASP A 46 -16.59 -33.62 -13.47
N THR A 47 -16.58 -33.66 -12.13
CA THR A 47 -16.84 -32.49 -11.29
C THR A 47 -15.74 -31.44 -11.46
N ILE A 48 -14.47 -31.84 -11.46
CA ILE A 48 -13.33 -30.94 -11.71
C ILE A 48 -13.41 -30.33 -13.11
N LEU A 49 -13.74 -31.13 -14.12
CA LEU A 49 -13.89 -30.66 -15.50
C LEU A 49 -15.02 -29.64 -15.63
N ALA A 50 -16.16 -29.87 -14.97
CA ALA A 50 -17.27 -28.92 -14.94
C ALA A 50 -16.85 -27.59 -14.28
N TYR A 51 -16.10 -27.63 -13.18
CA TYR A 51 -15.52 -26.45 -12.55
C TYR A 51 -14.59 -25.70 -13.50
N LEU A 52 -13.63 -26.38 -14.14
CA LEU A 52 -12.68 -25.73 -15.06
C LEU A 52 -13.38 -25.09 -16.25
N LYS A 53 -14.42 -25.74 -16.82
CA LYS A 53 -15.27 -25.16 -17.86
C LYS A 53 -15.97 -23.89 -17.37
N ALA A 54 -16.53 -23.91 -16.17
CA ALA A 54 -17.18 -22.74 -15.59
C ALA A 54 -16.19 -21.57 -15.41
N VAL A 55 -14.99 -21.84 -14.89
CA VAL A 55 -13.92 -20.83 -14.75
C VAL A 55 -13.53 -20.25 -16.11
N ALA A 56 -13.33 -21.10 -17.13
CA ALA A 56 -12.98 -20.67 -18.48
C ALA A 56 -14.06 -19.78 -19.11
N LEU A 57 -15.35 -20.11 -18.90
CA LEU A 57 -16.46 -19.28 -19.35
C LEU A 57 -16.46 -17.91 -18.67
N VAL A 58 -16.28 -17.86 -17.34
CA VAL A 58 -16.19 -16.61 -16.59
C VAL A 58 -15.02 -15.76 -17.07
N SER A 59 -13.83 -16.36 -17.26
CA SER A 59 -12.64 -15.64 -17.73
C SER A 59 -12.80 -15.04 -19.13
N ASN A 60 -13.70 -15.60 -19.94
CA ASN A 60 -13.98 -15.10 -21.27
C ASN A 60 -15.03 -13.98 -21.33
N THR A 61 -15.72 -13.69 -20.23
CA THR A 61 -16.68 -12.59 -20.17
C THR A 61 -16.00 -11.23 -20.34
N ASN A 62 -16.66 -10.30 -21.03
CA ASN A 62 -16.14 -8.93 -21.21
C ASN A 62 -15.95 -8.21 -19.87
N THR A 63 -16.81 -8.47 -18.89
CA THR A 63 -16.69 -7.90 -17.54
C THR A 63 -15.42 -8.37 -16.84
N TYR A 64 -15.12 -9.67 -16.87
CA TYR A 64 -13.88 -10.18 -16.29
C TYR A 64 -12.65 -9.60 -16.99
N LYS A 65 -12.64 -9.56 -18.32
CA LYS A 65 -11.55 -8.97 -19.10
C LYS A 65 -11.32 -7.50 -18.73
N ALA A 66 -12.38 -6.69 -18.69
CA ALA A 66 -12.29 -5.29 -18.30
C ALA A 66 -11.82 -5.12 -16.86
N MET A 67 -12.28 -5.96 -15.91
CA MET A 67 -11.78 -5.94 -14.53
C MET A 67 -10.30 -6.28 -14.46
N LYS A 68 -9.84 -7.29 -15.20
CA LYS A 68 -8.43 -7.70 -15.20
C LYS A 68 -7.54 -6.65 -15.86
N GLU A 69 -7.98 -6.06 -16.97
CA GLU A 69 -7.30 -4.95 -17.63
C GLU A 69 -7.19 -3.74 -16.70
N ALA A 70 -8.26 -3.39 -15.99
CA ALA A 70 -8.24 -2.31 -15.00
C ALA A 70 -7.27 -2.59 -13.85
N ALA A 71 -7.16 -3.84 -13.37
CA ALA A 71 -6.21 -4.23 -12.33
C ALA A 71 -4.74 -4.13 -12.78
N LEU A 72 -4.48 -4.38 -14.07
CA LEU A 72 -3.15 -4.29 -14.69
C LEU A 72 -2.79 -2.87 -15.12
N LYS A 73 -3.74 -1.94 -15.13
CA LYS A 73 -3.49 -0.56 -15.53
C LYS A 73 -2.61 0.13 -14.48
N PRO A 74 -1.45 0.70 -14.88
CA PRO A 74 -0.61 1.44 -13.95
C PRO A 74 -1.35 2.63 -13.34
N ARG A 75 -1.15 2.82 -12.04
CA ARG A 75 -1.66 3.92 -11.21
C ARG A 75 -0.49 4.68 -10.61
N HIS A 76 -0.67 5.96 -10.35
CA HIS A 76 0.31 6.81 -9.69
C HIS A 76 0.07 6.81 -8.17
N CYS A 77 1.05 6.43 -7.37
CA CYS A 77 0.95 6.47 -5.91
C CYS A 77 1.11 7.92 -5.42
N LEU A 78 0.13 8.46 -4.70
CA LEU A 78 0.23 9.82 -4.15
C LEU A 78 1.19 9.93 -2.97
N ARG A 79 1.65 8.81 -2.41
CA ARG A 79 2.56 8.80 -1.25
C ARG A 79 4.04 8.72 -1.65
N CYS A 80 4.39 7.73 -2.48
CA CYS A 80 5.78 7.56 -2.93
C CYS A 80 6.04 8.11 -4.35
N HIS A 81 5.00 8.59 -5.04
CA HIS A 81 5.06 9.06 -6.43
C HIS A 81 5.52 8.01 -7.47
N GLY A 82 5.64 6.74 -7.07
CA GLY A 82 5.90 5.62 -7.97
C GLY A 82 4.64 5.15 -8.71
N SER A 83 4.84 4.54 -9.88
CA SER A 83 3.80 3.78 -10.58
C SER A 83 3.61 2.40 -9.94
N PHE A 84 2.37 1.92 -9.88
CA PHE A 84 2.03 0.59 -9.33
C PHE A 84 0.78 0.02 -10.02
N THR A 85 0.55 -1.28 -9.90
CA THR A 85 -0.67 -1.99 -10.36
C THR A 85 -1.39 -2.61 -9.16
N GLU A 86 -2.66 -2.99 -9.28
CA GLU A 86 -3.33 -3.62 -8.13
C GLU A 86 -2.74 -5.00 -7.80
N ASP A 87 -2.20 -5.70 -8.81
CA ASP A 87 -1.56 -7.01 -8.63
C ASP A 87 -0.24 -6.91 -7.85
N ASP A 88 0.50 -5.80 -7.97
CA ASP A 88 1.76 -5.57 -7.22
C ASP A 88 1.57 -4.79 -5.90
N ASN A 89 0.38 -4.27 -5.62
CA ASN A 89 0.10 -3.42 -4.46
C ASN A 89 -0.06 -4.19 -3.13
N GLY A 90 0.90 -5.05 -2.80
CA GLY A 90 0.95 -5.81 -1.54
C GLY A 90 1.10 -4.91 -0.30
N PRO A 91 0.91 -5.47 0.92
CA PRO A 91 0.97 -4.72 2.18
C PRO A 91 2.32 -4.05 2.49
N ARG A 92 3.37 -4.32 1.71
CA ARG A 92 4.71 -3.74 1.87
C ARG A 92 5.27 -3.18 0.54
N ALA A 93 4.41 -2.98 -0.47
CA ALA A 93 4.84 -2.57 -1.81
C ALA A 93 5.32 -1.11 -1.87
N CYS A 94 4.64 -0.21 -1.14
CA CYS A 94 5.02 1.19 -1.04
C CYS A 94 6.01 1.38 0.11
N VAL A 95 7.24 1.75 -0.24
CA VAL A 95 8.33 1.99 0.71
C VAL A 95 8.84 3.41 0.53
N ILE A 96 8.93 4.16 1.64
CA ILE A 96 9.46 5.52 1.65
C ILE A 96 10.69 5.55 2.56
N PRO A 97 11.87 5.90 2.03
CA PRO A 97 13.07 6.04 2.85
C PRO A 97 12.96 7.27 3.76
N HIS A 98 13.79 7.33 4.80
CA HIS A 98 13.97 8.57 5.54
C HIS A 98 14.61 9.63 4.63
N VAL A 99 14.14 10.86 4.74
CA VAL A 99 14.72 12.01 4.04
C VAL A 99 15.61 12.75 5.02
N PHE A 100 16.83 13.05 4.60
CA PHE A 100 17.83 13.81 5.34
C PHE A 100 18.17 15.08 4.56
N ASP A 101 18.45 16.15 5.28
CA ASP A 101 18.91 17.41 4.71
C ASP A 101 20.38 17.58 5.07
N GLY A 102 21.23 17.74 4.05
CA GLY A 102 22.67 17.89 4.24
C GLY A 102 23.06 19.14 5.02
N GLU A 103 22.17 20.14 5.10
CA GLU A 103 22.38 21.37 5.84
C GLU A 103 21.84 21.31 7.28
N ASP A 104 21.02 20.31 7.62
CA ASP A 104 20.44 20.13 8.96
C ASP A 104 21.15 19.03 9.73
N TYR A 105 22.25 19.42 10.35
CA TYR A 105 23.12 18.49 11.04
C TYR A 105 23.63 19.02 12.38
N ARG A 106 23.99 18.08 13.27
CA ARG A 106 24.64 18.36 14.56
C ARG A 106 26.09 17.90 14.50
N ARG A 107 27.02 18.80 14.83
CA ARG A 107 28.45 18.45 14.97
C ARG A 107 28.69 17.80 16.33
N SER A 108 29.51 16.76 16.33
CA SER A 108 30.02 16.09 17.52
C SER A 108 31.54 15.93 17.42
N ALA A 109 32.19 15.46 18.48
CA ALA A 109 33.66 15.44 18.57
C ALA A 109 34.35 14.52 17.53
N GLY A 110 33.62 13.62 16.87
CA GLY A 110 34.14 12.71 15.84
C GLY A 110 33.50 12.82 14.46
N GLY A 111 32.28 13.37 14.37
CA GLY A 111 31.55 13.35 13.11
C GLY A 111 30.33 14.26 13.06
N ILE A 112 29.51 14.05 12.04
CA ILE A 112 28.28 14.80 11.81
C ILE A 112 27.07 13.86 11.91
N THR A 113 26.06 14.26 12.68
CA THR A 113 24.76 13.55 12.75
C THR A 113 23.71 14.31 11.94
N TYR A 114 23.09 13.63 10.99
CA TYR A 114 21.96 14.13 10.22
C TYR A 114 20.65 13.62 10.82
N ILE A 115 19.69 14.52 10.98
CA ILE A 115 18.37 14.21 11.56
C ILE A 115 17.35 14.10 10.45
N SER A 116 16.54 13.04 10.47
CA SER A 116 15.55 12.85 9.42
C SER A 116 14.46 13.92 9.47
N ARG A 117 14.15 14.51 8.31
CA ARG A 117 13.05 15.48 8.17
C ARG A 117 11.68 14.86 8.44
N CYS A 118 11.51 13.56 8.24
CA CYS A 118 10.21 12.90 8.42
C CYS A 118 10.01 12.32 9.82
N CYS A 119 11.07 11.86 10.50
CA CYS A 119 10.95 11.19 11.81
C CYS A 119 11.73 11.87 12.94
N GLY A 120 12.39 13.00 12.68
CA GLY A 120 13.18 13.72 13.66
C GLY A 120 14.27 12.84 14.26
N GLU A 121 14.48 12.96 15.57
CA GLU A 121 15.47 12.19 16.32
C GLU A 121 15.18 10.67 16.36
N GLY A 122 13.98 10.24 15.96
CA GLY A 122 13.66 8.82 15.82
C GLY A 122 14.35 8.14 14.62
N ALA A 123 14.96 8.91 13.72
CA ALA A 123 15.76 8.39 12.61
C ALA A 123 16.92 9.34 12.31
N THR A 124 18.14 8.92 12.65
CA THR A 124 19.36 9.71 12.46
C THR A 124 20.44 8.87 11.79
N VAL A 125 21.32 9.50 11.03
CA VAL A 125 22.51 8.85 10.45
C VAL A 125 23.75 9.63 10.85
N PHE A 126 24.86 8.92 11.09
CA PHE A 126 26.12 9.51 11.53
C PHE A 126 27.20 9.31 10.46
N GLU A 127 27.98 10.36 10.18
CA GLU A 127 29.08 10.33 9.21
C GLU A 127 30.41 10.59 9.93
N ASP A 128 31.34 9.64 9.85
CA ASP A 128 32.70 9.72 10.39
C ASP A 128 33.72 9.09 9.42
N PRO A 129 34.77 9.84 8.99
CA PRO A 129 34.92 11.29 9.14
C PRO A 129 33.92 12.08 8.29
N PRO A 130 33.57 13.33 8.69
CA PRO A 130 32.67 14.19 7.91
C PRO A 130 33.10 14.39 6.45
N GLY A 131 32.14 14.32 5.52
CA GLY A 131 32.34 14.53 4.08
C GLY A 131 32.89 13.33 3.31
N ASN A 132 32.95 12.14 3.92
CA ASN A 132 33.38 10.92 3.25
C ASN A 132 32.22 10.18 2.52
N GLY A 133 30.97 10.55 2.78
CA GLY A 133 29.76 9.91 2.24
C GLY A 133 29.49 8.51 2.79
N VAL A 134 30.15 8.11 3.88
CA VAL A 134 29.97 6.82 4.55
C VAL A 134 29.19 7.06 5.84
N TYR A 135 27.99 6.50 5.89
CA TYR A 135 27.08 6.68 7.03
C TYR A 135 27.05 5.41 7.89
N GLU A 136 27.31 5.57 9.17
CA GLU A 136 27.11 4.53 10.18
C GLU A 136 25.61 4.28 10.39
N ASP A 137 25.28 3.02 10.74
CA ASP A 137 23.93 2.55 11.08
C ASP A 137 22.84 2.77 10.01
N PHE A 138 23.21 3.14 8.78
CA PHE A 138 22.25 3.36 7.70
C PHE A 138 21.39 2.12 7.41
N ASP A 139 21.97 0.93 7.50
CA ASP A 139 21.27 -0.34 7.30
C ASP A 139 20.28 -0.68 8.43
N GLN A 140 20.49 -0.13 9.63
CA GLN A 140 19.63 -0.36 10.80
C GLN A 140 18.44 0.60 10.87
N LEU A 141 18.53 1.74 10.18
CA LEU A 141 17.56 2.84 10.20
C LEU A 141 16.12 2.45 9.75
N GLY A 142 15.96 1.30 9.09
CA GLY A 142 14.66 0.87 8.60
C GLY A 142 14.15 1.76 7.46
N LYS A 143 12.85 2.07 7.46
CA LYS A 143 12.17 2.87 6.43
C LYS A 143 11.14 3.77 7.12
N CYS A 144 10.96 4.99 6.61
CA CYS A 144 9.98 5.94 7.14
C CYS A 144 8.55 5.41 7.00
N PHE A 145 8.25 4.73 5.90
CA PHE A 145 6.95 4.12 5.66
C PHE A 145 7.10 2.80 4.91
N VAL A 146 6.30 1.80 5.29
CA VAL A 146 6.11 0.54 4.57
C VAL A 146 4.62 0.21 4.58
N GLY A 147 4.01 0.07 3.40
CA GLY A 147 2.58 -0.18 3.30
C GLY A 147 2.11 -0.46 1.87
N ARG A 148 0.81 -0.32 1.63
CA ARG A 148 0.24 -0.30 0.28
C ARG A 148 0.40 1.07 -0.37
N HIS A 149 0.55 1.09 -1.70
CA HIS A 149 0.35 2.28 -2.51
C HIS A 149 -1.09 2.77 -2.39
N THR A 150 -1.27 4.08 -2.52
CA THR A 150 -2.59 4.71 -2.47
C THR A 150 -2.72 5.77 -3.56
N THR A 151 -3.93 5.90 -4.09
CA THR A 151 -4.32 7.04 -4.95
C THR A 151 -5.30 7.97 -4.25
N GLN A 152 -5.51 7.79 -2.94
CA GLN A 152 -6.47 8.57 -2.16
C GLN A 152 -5.69 9.63 -1.37
N GLU A 153 -6.09 10.89 -1.50
CA GLU A 153 -5.39 12.01 -0.85
C GLU A 153 -5.44 11.89 0.68
N TRP A 154 -6.56 11.46 1.24
CA TRP A 154 -6.73 11.32 2.69
C TRP A 154 -5.87 10.22 3.30
N ASP A 155 -5.43 9.22 2.52
CA ASP A 155 -4.48 8.19 2.99
C ASP A 155 -3.03 8.72 3.08
N VAL A 156 -2.74 9.87 2.47
CA VAL A 156 -1.42 10.51 2.50
C VAL A 156 -1.29 11.44 3.69
N ILE A 157 -2.41 11.89 4.26
CA ILE A 157 -2.44 12.65 5.50
C ILE A 157 -2.05 11.70 6.63
N LEU A 158 -0.74 11.59 6.86
CA LEU A 158 -0.19 10.93 8.04
C LEU A 158 -0.89 11.54 9.25
N HIS A 159 -1.61 10.71 9.99
CA HIS A 159 -1.95 10.99 11.37
C HIS A 159 -0.62 11.26 12.08
N VAL A 160 -0.22 12.53 12.15
CA VAL A 160 0.68 13.01 13.18
C VAL A 160 -0.13 12.88 14.46
N THR A 161 -0.20 11.66 14.99
CA THR A 161 -0.50 11.45 16.40
C THR A 161 0.67 12.10 17.12
N VAL A 162 0.51 13.38 17.43
CA VAL A 162 1.31 14.07 18.41
C VAL A 162 1.22 13.19 19.65
N SER A 163 2.30 12.48 19.96
CA SER A 163 2.40 11.72 21.19
C SER A 163 2.22 12.73 22.31
N THR A 164 1.06 12.73 22.95
CA THR A 164 0.67 13.66 24.01
C THR A 164 1.36 13.33 25.33
N SER A 165 2.64 12.97 25.30
CA SER A 165 3.50 12.95 26.49
C SER A 165 4.01 14.34 26.89
N PHE A 166 3.60 15.41 26.19
CA PHE A 166 3.77 16.79 26.66
C PHE A 166 2.56 17.25 27.51
N THR A 167 2.43 16.69 28.73
CA THR A 167 1.73 17.38 29.81
C THR A 167 2.72 18.28 30.55
N ALA A 168 3.03 19.46 30.01
CA ALA A 168 3.51 20.61 30.78
C ALA A 168 3.54 21.90 29.95
N SER A 169 2.74 22.89 30.39
CA SER A 169 2.86 24.33 30.12
C SER A 169 2.79 24.84 28.67
N LEU A 170 1.58 24.90 28.13
CA LEU A 170 1.17 26.00 27.24
C LEU A 170 -0.08 26.68 27.81
N LYS A 171 0.09 27.37 28.94
CA LYS A 171 -0.71 28.56 29.25
C LYS A 171 0.09 29.75 28.74
N ALA A 172 -0.56 30.58 27.92
CA ALA A 172 -0.10 31.85 27.37
C ALA A 172 0.76 31.79 26.09
N ALA A 173 0.10 31.66 24.94
CA ALA A 173 0.45 32.39 23.72
C ALA A 173 -0.72 32.34 22.72
N ASN A 174 -1.91 32.75 23.16
CA ASN A 174 -2.97 33.13 22.25
C ASN A 174 -2.97 34.65 22.25
N VAL A 175 -2.30 35.28 21.27
CA VAL A 175 -2.33 36.72 20.89
C VAL A 175 -1.23 36.94 19.85
N LEU A 176 -1.57 36.87 18.55
CA LEU A 176 -1.36 37.93 17.53
C LEU A 176 -1.28 37.41 16.08
N LYS A 177 -2.23 37.93 15.30
CA LYS A 177 -2.10 38.46 13.93
C LYS A 177 -1.87 37.50 12.75
N SER A 178 -2.98 37.27 12.06
CA SER A 178 -3.17 37.60 10.63
C SER A 178 -2.04 38.42 9.99
N SER A 179 -1.33 37.80 9.04
CA SER A 179 -0.87 38.48 7.83
C SER A 179 -0.59 37.45 6.73
N SER A 180 -1.27 37.65 5.61
CA SER A 180 -1.07 37.03 4.30
C SER A 180 0.40 36.84 3.92
N GLY A 181 0.82 35.58 3.74
CA GLY A 181 2.12 35.21 3.17
C GLY A 181 1.91 34.28 1.97
N LYS A 182 2.27 34.77 0.78
CA LYS A 182 2.19 34.12 -0.52
C LYS A 182 3.29 33.05 -0.60
N MET A 183 2.93 31.76 -0.63
CA MET A 183 3.89 30.66 -0.79
C MET A 183 4.13 30.42 -2.29
N MET A 184 5.35 30.70 -2.76
CA MET A 184 5.82 30.35 -4.10
C MET A 184 6.30 28.90 -4.09
N THR A 185 5.66 28.03 -4.86
CA THR A 185 6.13 26.68 -5.16
C THR A 185 6.97 26.75 -6.43
N LEU A 186 8.28 26.53 -6.32
CA LEU A 186 9.18 26.32 -7.45
C LEU A 186 9.29 24.82 -7.71
N PHE A 187 8.65 24.36 -8.78
CA PHE A 187 8.98 23.09 -9.43
C PHE A 187 9.89 23.42 -10.62
N SER A 188 11.10 22.87 -10.64
CA SER A 188 11.89 22.71 -11.86
C SER A 188 11.95 21.23 -12.20
N MET A 189 11.78 20.97 -13.50
CA MET A 189 11.80 19.68 -14.18
C MET A 189 13.16 19.00 -14.12
#